data_AF-A0A6F9XV62-F1
#
_entry.id   AF-A0A6F9XV62-F1
#
_cell.length_a   1.000
_cell.length_b   1.000
_cell.length_c   1.000
_cell.angle_alpha   90.00
_cell.angle_beta   90.00
_cell.angle_gamma   90.00
#
_symmetry.space_group_name_H-M   'P 1'
#
loop_
_entity.id
_entity.type
_entity.pdbx_description
1 polymer ?
#
loop_
_entity_poly.entity_id
_entity_poly.type
_entity_poly.pdbx_seq_one_letter_code
_entity_poly.pdbx_strand_id
1 'polypeptide(L)'
;MENLVITHEAQAVTTSLKVAEVFEKEHRNVMQSIKNLTAENSATRKMFVEDSYLNSRNQSFPMFYMDRDGFTLLAMGFTGSKAMEFKLKYIEAFNRMEQALKEQQATPFKLPQTYSEALYELAEKAKQIEALEPRAKKYDRYLSSKGLITTTEVAKEYGMSGRELNEFLHGKGIIYKRGDKWFVYQKYANDALAGYEIYMPRDDKEVRRTLKWTTKGVQFIRDLLDAEGIKPVLERPQQLTMQEEYNGEWYTASSIVYYLGLSEEYIVEVGKIANKLHLKPMFTDCNQYCRKTLDANGFPRWEYTRLGAGVIEKELYKLAG
;
A
#
# COMPACT_ATOMS: atom_id res chain seq x y z
N MET A 1 -15.25 -6.22 -19.78
CA MET A 1 -16.12 -5.03 -19.70
C MET A 1 -15.43 -3.96 -20.52
N GLU A 2 -15.96 -3.63 -21.69
CA GLU A 2 -15.46 -2.48 -22.45
C GLU A 2 -15.67 -1.21 -21.60
N ASN A 3 -14.70 -0.30 -21.61
CA ASN A 3 -14.72 0.92 -20.81
C ASN A 3 -15.89 1.82 -21.24
N LEU A 4 -17.04 1.64 -20.58
CA LEU A 4 -18.24 2.48 -20.69
C LEU A 4 -18.03 3.88 -20.11
N VAL A 5 -17.00 4.06 -19.28
CA VAL A 5 -16.78 5.29 -18.51
C VAL A 5 -15.47 5.93 -18.93
N ILE A 6 -15.52 7.24 -19.14
CA ILE A 6 -14.38 8.12 -19.42
C ILE A 6 -14.36 9.26 -18.40
N THR A 7 -13.22 9.91 -18.24
CA THR A 7 -13.09 11.09 -17.40
C THR A 7 -13.21 12.35 -18.26
N HIS A 8 -14.19 13.20 -17.98
CA HIS A 8 -14.37 14.52 -18.60
C HIS A 8 -14.58 15.55 -17.50
N GLU A 9 -13.83 16.66 -17.51
CA GLU A 9 -13.91 17.71 -16.47
C GLU A 9 -13.84 17.17 -15.02
N ALA A 10 -12.96 16.19 -14.78
CA ALA A 10 -12.81 15.49 -13.51
C ALA A 10 -14.04 14.71 -13.01
N GLN A 11 -15.05 14.50 -13.86
CA GLN A 11 -16.21 13.66 -13.59
C GLN A 11 -16.17 12.39 -14.44
N ALA A 12 -16.67 11.30 -13.87
CA ALA A 12 -16.86 10.03 -14.57
C ALA A 12 -18.14 10.12 -15.42
N VAL A 13 -17.98 10.13 -16.74
CA VAL A 13 -19.07 10.28 -17.72
C VAL A 13 -19.00 9.21 -18.79
N THR A 14 -20.03 9.08 -19.61
CA THR A 14 -20.01 8.31 -20.86
C THR A 14 -20.47 9.17 -22.03
N THR A 15 -20.27 8.70 -23.26
CA THR A 15 -20.71 9.40 -24.47
C THR A 15 -21.85 8.68 -25.17
N SER A 16 -22.71 9.41 -25.88
CA SER A 16 -23.75 8.82 -26.71
C SER A 16 -23.19 7.87 -27.78
N LEU A 17 -21.94 8.08 -28.22
CA LEU A 17 -21.22 7.18 -29.13
C LEU A 17 -20.89 5.84 -28.46
N LYS A 18 -20.33 5.85 -27.25
CA LYS A 18 -19.98 4.63 -26.52
C LYS A 18 -21.24 3.84 -26.15
N VAL A 19 -22.32 4.53 -25.81
CA VAL A 19 -23.64 3.91 -25.57
C VAL A 19 -24.18 3.24 -26.85
N ALA A 20 -24.09 3.92 -27.99
CA ALA A 20 -24.51 3.37 -29.28
C ALA A 20 -23.75 2.08 -29.62
N GLU A 21 -22.42 2.09 -29.44
CA GLU A 21 -21.54 0.94 -29.65
C GLU A 21 -21.92 -0.26 -28.75
N VAL A 22 -21.97 -0.04 -27.43
CA VAL A 22 -22.18 -1.13 -26.44
C VAL A 22 -23.56 -1.78 -26.57
N PHE A 23 -24.59 -0.97 -26.82
CA PHE A 23 -25.97 -1.45 -26.95
C PHE A 23 -26.34 -1.83 -28.38
N GLU A 24 -25.39 -1.79 -29.32
CA GLU A 24 -25.57 -2.07 -30.75
C GLU A 24 -26.76 -1.29 -31.34
N LYS A 25 -26.79 0.01 -31.06
CA LYS A 25 -27.81 0.93 -31.57
C LYS A 25 -27.18 1.97 -32.48
N GLU A 26 -27.92 2.38 -33.50
CA GLU A 26 -27.55 3.54 -34.31
C GLU A 26 -27.40 4.79 -33.44
N HIS A 27 -26.28 5.51 -33.60
CA HIS A 27 -25.99 6.71 -32.80
C HIS A 27 -27.10 7.76 -32.91
N ARG A 28 -27.67 7.92 -34.11
CA ARG A 28 -28.82 8.80 -34.35
C ARG A 28 -30.02 8.47 -33.45
N ASN A 29 -30.30 7.19 -33.22
CA ASN A 29 -31.42 6.77 -32.38
C ASN A 29 -31.13 7.07 -30.91
N VAL A 30 -29.89 6.87 -30.46
CA VAL A 30 -29.46 7.24 -29.11
C VAL A 30 -29.60 8.75 -28.87
N MET A 31 -29.14 9.57 -29.82
CA MET A 31 -29.30 11.03 -29.76
C MET A 31 -30.78 11.44 -29.68
N GLN A 32 -31.66 10.77 -30.44
CA GLN A 32 -33.09 11.04 -30.39
C GLN A 32 -33.71 10.64 -29.05
N SER A 33 -33.33 9.50 -28.48
CA SER A 33 -33.77 9.08 -27.15
C SER A 33 -33.40 10.10 -26.08
N ILE A 34 -32.18 10.64 -26.10
CA ILE A 34 -31.74 11.69 -25.16
C ILE A 34 -32.56 12.97 -25.32
N LYS A 35 -32.82 13.39 -26.57
CA LYS A 35 -33.67 14.56 -26.86
C LYS A 35 -35.10 14.37 -26.37
N ASN A 36 -35.66 13.17 -26.54
CA ASN A 36 -37.01 12.87 -26.04
C ASN A 36 -37.06 12.92 -24.50
N LEU A 37 -36.09 12.30 -23.81
CA LEU A 37 -36.02 12.33 -22.34
C LEU A 37 -35.93 13.76 -21.79
N THR A 38 -35.12 14.60 -22.42
CA THR A 38 -34.94 16.01 -22.01
C THR A 38 -36.11 16.93 -22.39
N ALA A 39 -36.94 16.51 -23.35
CA ALA A 39 -38.19 17.18 -23.70
C ALA A 39 -39.35 16.77 -22.77
N GLU A 40 -39.45 15.48 -22.45
CA GLU A 40 -40.46 14.93 -21.55
C GLU A 40 -40.28 15.43 -20.11
N ASN A 41 -39.04 15.52 -19.64
CA ASN A 41 -38.74 16.05 -18.31
C ASN A 41 -37.50 16.94 -18.33
N SER A 42 -37.72 18.25 -18.21
CA SER A 42 -36.64 19.25 -18.23
C SER A 42 -35.61 19.08 -17.12
N ALA A 43 -35.97 18.43 -16.00
CA ALA A 43 -35.03 18.16 -14.90
C ALA A 43 -33.91 17.17 -15.30
N THR A 44 -34.09 16.41 -16.38
CA THR A 44 -33.09 15.47 -16.90
C THR A 44 -32.01 16.17 -17.73
N ARG A 45 -32.21 17.42 -18.17
CA ARG A 45 -31.23 18.17 -18.98
C ARG A 45 -29.87 18.28 -18.30
N LYS A 46 -29.84 18.41 -16.98
CA LYS A 46 -28.57 18.49 -16.21
C LYS A 46 -27.72 17.23 -16.31
N MET A 47 -28.31 16.09 -16.69
CA MET A 47 -27.63 14.79 -16.80
C MET A 47 -26.98 14.60 -18.19
N PHE A 48 -27.24 15.51 -19.14
CA PHE A 48 -26.77 15.41 -20.53
C PHE A 48 -26.13 16.72 -20.99
N VAL A 49 -24.87 16.68 -21.41
CA VAL A 49 -24.13 17.85 -21.92
C VAL A 49 -23.89 17.66 -23.42
N GLU A 50 -24.36 18.59 -24.25
CA GLU A 50 -24.10 18.58 -25.69
C GLU A 50 -22.64 18.92 -25.97
N ASP A 51 -22.04 18.17 -26.89
CA ASP A 51 -20.72 18.47 -27.46
C ASP A 51 -20.67 17.96 -28.90
N SER A 52 -19.48 17.94 -29.51
CA SER A 52 -19.24 17.44 -30.84
C SER A 52 -18.01 16.55 -30.89
N TYR A 53 -17.98 15.65 -31.87
CA TYR A 53 -16.82 14.83 -32.19
C TYR A 53 -16.45 15.00 -33.65
N LEU A 54 -15.18 14.76 -33.97
CA LEU A 54 -14.70 14.74 -35.35
C LEU A 54 -14.81 13.31 -35.89
N ASN A 55 -15.37 13.17 -37.09
CA ASN A 55 -15.33 11.90 -37.82
C ASN A 55 -13.96 11.68 -38.48
N SER A 56 -13.78 10.52 -39.12
CA SER A 56 -12.56 10.17 -39.87
C SER A 56 -12.23 11.10 -41.05
N ARG A 57 -13.14 12.00 -41.43
CA ARG A 57 -12.98 13.02 -42.47
C ARG A 57 -12.84 14.44 -41.90
N ASN A 58 -12.55 14.58 -40.59
CA ASN A 58 -12.47 15.85 -39.87
C ASN A 58 -13.73 16.73 -39.93
N GLN A 59 -14.89 16.11 -40.13
CA GLN A 59 -16.19 16.79 -40.05
C GLN A 59 -16.73 16.67 -38.62
N SER A 60 -17.22 17.79 -38.08
CA SER A 60 -17.81 17.84 -36.74
C SER A 60 -19.25 17.31 -36.76
N PHE A 61 -19.56 16.40 -35.83
CA PHE A 61 -20.88 15.81 -35.60
C PHE A 61 -21.27 15.93 -34.13
N PRO A 62 -22.57 16.12 -33.82
CA PRO A 62 -23.02 16.30 -32.44
C PRO A 62 -22.95 14.99 -31.65
N MET A 63 -22.65 15.08 -30.37
CA MET A 63 -22.74 14.00 -29.39
C MET A 63 -23.19 14.54 -28.02
N PHE A 64 -23.44 13.65 -27.07
CA PHE A 64 -23.70 14.02 -25.68
C PHE A 64 -22.68 13.33 -24.77
N TYR A 65 -22.20 14.05 -23.76
CA TYR A 65 -21.74 13.46 -22.51
C TYR A 65 -22.93 13.24 -21.59
N MET A 66 -22.85 12.19 -20.76
CA MET A 66 -23.84 11.94 -19.72
C MET A 66 -23.20 11.35 -18.47
N ASP A 67 -23.70 11.75 -17.31
CA ASP A 67 -23.29 11.20 -16.02
C ASP A 67 -23.90 9.81 -15.80
N ARG A 68 -23.63 9.22 -14.63
CA ARG A 68 -24.16 7.90 -14.24
C ARG A 68 -25.69 7.87 -14.30
N ASP A 69 -26.36 8.93 -13.86
CA ASP A 69 -27.81 8.96 -13.70
C ASP A 69 -28.49 9.12 -15.07
N GLY A 70 -27.96 9.98 -15.94
CA GLY A 70 -28.39 10.13 -17.33
C GLY A 70 -28.19 8.86 -18.15
N PHE A 71 -27.04 8.21 -18.00
CA PHE A 71 -26.78 6.90 -18.62
C PHE A 71 -27.79 5.83 -18.16
N THR A 72 -28.04 5.74 -16.86
CA THR A 72 -28.96 4.74 -16.28
C THR A 72 -30.38 4.95 -16.82
N LEU A 73 -30.86 6.20 -16.81
CA LEU A 73 -32.18 6.56 -17.33
C LEU A 73 -32.33 6.18 -18.82
N LEU A 74 -31.32 6.49 -19.63
CA LEU A 74 -31.28 6.15 -21.05
C LEU A 74 -31.28 4.63 -21.28
N ALA A 75 -30.43 3.89 -20.56
CA ALA A 75 -30.29 2.44 -20.69
C ALA A 75 -31.57 1.69 -20.26
N MET A 76 -32.32 2.21 -19.29
CA MET A 76 -33.61 1.64 -18.88
C MET A 76 -34.66 1.68 -20.00
N GLY A 77 -34.64 2.70 -20.84
CA GLY A 77 -35.51 2.84 -22.02
C GLY A 77 -35.16 1.94 -23.19
N PHE A 78 -33.98 1.30 -23.19
CA PHE A 78 -33.57 0.41 -24.28
C PHE A 78 -34.18 -0.98 -24.18
N THR A 79 -34.54 -1.54 -25.34
CA THR A 79 -35.01 -2.91 -25.53
C THR A 79 -33.99 -3.72 -26.34
N GLY A 80 -34.00 -5.05 -26.18
CA GLY A 80 -33.08 -6.00 -26.83
C GLY A 80 -32.36 -6.94 -25.85
N SER A 81 -31.71 -7.99 -26.36
CA SER A 81 -31.00 -9.00 -25.55
C SER A 81 -29.82 -8.41 -24.76
N LYS A 82 -28.98 -7.59 -25.40
CA LYS A 82 -27.87 -6.88 -24.72
C LYS A 82 -28.35 -5.88 -23.66
N ALA A 83 -29.43 -5.17 -23.96
CA ALA A 83 -30.05 -4.27 -22.99
C ALA A 83 -30.60 -5.03 -21.78
N MET A 84 -31.17 -6.22 -22.00
CA MET A 84 -31.63 -7.10 -20.92
C MET A 84 -30.46 -7.60 -20.05
N GLU A 85 -29.37 -8.07 -20.67
CA GLU A 85 -28.17 -8.52 -19.95
C GLU A 85 -27.60 -7.39 -19.07
N PHE A 86 -27.50 -6.18 -19.61
CA PHE A 86 -27.08 -5.01 -18.85
C PHE A 86 -28.02 -4.71 -17.68
N LYS A 87 -29.35 -4.73 -17.90
CA LYS A 87 -30.34 -4.52 -16.83
C LYS A 87 -30.17 -5.55 -15.71
N LEU A 88 -29.96 -6.82 -16.04
CA LEU A 88 -29.70 -7.87 -15.06
C LEU A 88 -28.42 -7.61 -14.25
N LYS A 89 -27.32 -7.22 -14.91
CA LYS A 89 -26.06 -6.85 -14.24
C LYS A 89 -26.23 -5.63 -13.34
N TYR A 90 -27.01 -4.64 -13.76
CA TYR A 90 -27.31 -3.46 -12.95
C TYR A 90 -28.14 -3.81 -11.72
N ILE A 91 -29.19 -4.64 -11.87
CA ILE A 91 -30.00 -5.15 -10.76
C ILE A 91 -29.13 -5.93 -9.77
N GLU A 92 -28.24 -6.79 -10.26
CA GLU A 92 -27.33 -7.55 -9.42
C GLU A 92 -26.37 -6.64 -8.64
N ALA A 93 -25.78 -5.63 -9.29
CA ALA A 93 -24.92 -4.66 -8.63
C ALA A 93 -25.69 -3.86 -7.56
N PHE A 94 -26.94 -3.49 -7.83
CA PHE A 94 -27.80 -2.82 -6.86
C PHE A 94 -28.13 -3.72 -5.67
N ASN A 95 -28.50 -4.98 -5.90
CA ASN A 95 -28.78 -5.95 -4.84
C ASN A 95 -27.55 -6.21 -3.98
N ARG A 96 -26.36 -6.31 -4.58
CA ARG A 96 -25.09 -6.42 -3.84
C ARG A 96 -24.82 -5.18 -2.97
N MET A 97 -25.07 -3.98 -3.49
CA MET A 97 -24.96 -2.74 -2.71
C MET A 97 -25.99 -2.69 -1.58
N GLU A 98 -27.24 -3.05 -1.84
CA GLU A 98 -28.29 -3.12 -0.84
C GLU A 98 -27.95 -4.13 0.25
N GLN A 99 -27.44 -5.31 -0.12
CA GLN A 99 -26.97 -6.33 0.82
C GLN A 99 -25.78 -5.83 1.63
N ALA A 100 -24.79 -5.17 1.01
CA ALA A 100 -23.65 -4.59 1.72
C ALA A 100 -24.10 -3.50 2.73
N LEU A 101 -25.09 -2.68 2.38
CA LEU A 101 -25.68 -1.70 3.30
C LEU A 101 -26.48 -2.38 4.43
N LYS A 102 -27.23 -3.45 4.14
CA LYS A 102 -27.91 -4.26 5.16
C LYS A 102 -26.93 -4.96 6.10
N GLU A 103 -25.82 -5.46 5.58
CA GLU A 103 -24.74 -6.09 6.36
C GLU A 103 -23.97 -5.05 7.19
N GLN A 104 -23.74 -3.84 6.67
CA GLN A 104 -23.20 -2.72 7.45
C GLN A 104 -24.16 -2.25 8.55
N GLN A 105 -25.47 -2.30 8.32
CA GLN A 105 -26.47 -2.06 9.36
C GLN A 105 -26.60 -3.25 10.34
N ALA A 106 -26.24 -4.46 9.90
CA ALA A 106 -26.21 -5.67 10.72
C ALA A 106 -24.92 -5.82 11.56
N THR A 107 -23.85 -5.09 11.25
CA THR A 107 -22.80 -4.80 12.24
C THR A 107 -23.35 -3.77 13.21
N PRO A 108 -23.53 -4.09 14.50
CA PRO A 108 -24.28 -3.24 15.40
C PRO A 108 -23.43 -2.00 15.76
N PHE A 109 -23.55 -0.94 14.98
CA PHE A 109 -23.45 0.40 15.54
C PHE A 109 -24.81 0.67 16.21
N LYS A 110 -25.02 0.02 17.38
CA LYS A 110 -26.13 0.38 18.25
C LYS A 110 -25.86 1.80 18.69
N LEU A 111 -26.62 2.76 18.16
CA LEU A 111 -26.68 4.07 18.80
C LEU A 111 -27.16 3.81 20.25
N PRO A 112 -26.38 4.23 21.27
CA PRO A 112 -26.73 4.00 22.65
C PRO A 112 -28.13 4.56 22.92
N GLN A 113 -29.03 3.70 23.37
CA GLN A 113 -30.45 4.03 23.54
C GLN A 113 -30.68 4.93 24.77
N THR A 114 -29.66 5.04 25.62
CA THR A 114 -29.67 5.86 26.83
C THR A 114 -28.41 6.70 26.94
N TYR A 115 -28.55 7.89 27.51
CA TYR A 115 -27.46 8.84 27.73
C TYR A 115 -26.31 8.23 28.55
N SER A 116 -26.61 7.34 29.49
CA SER A 116 -25.61 6.61 30.30
C SER A 116 -24.73 5.68 29.47
N GLU A 117 -25.31 4.98 28.49
CA GLU A 117 -24.59 4.05 27.61
C GLU A 117 -23.69 4.85 26.63
N ALA A 118 -24.18 5.97 26.14
CA ALA A 118 -23.43 6.90 25.28
C ALA A 118 -22.20 7.47 25.99
N LEU A 119 -22.35 7.86 27.26
CA LEU A 119 -21.24 8.36 28.07
C LEU A 119 -20.19 7.28 28.35
N TYR A 120 -20.62 6.03 28.55
CA TYR A 120 -19.70 4.92 28.82
C TYR A 120 -18.84 4.58 27.60
N GLU A 121 -19.47 4.44 26.42
CA GLU A 121 -18.75 4.21 25.16
C GLU A 121 -17.82 5.38 24.80
N LEU A 122 -18.27 6.62 25.02
CA LEU A 122 -17.46 7.80 24.77
C LEU A 122 -16.26 7.86 25.73
N ALA A 123 -16.44 7.48 27.00
CA ALA A 123 -15.35 7.37 27.97
C ALA A 123 -14.36 6.25 27.60
N GLU A 124 -14.83 5.11 27.09
CA GLU A 124 -13.98 4.03 26.61
C GLU A 124 -13.17 4.43 25.37
N LYS A 125 -13.82 5.05 24.38
CA LYS A 125 -13.13 5.57 23.19
C LYS A 125 -12.17 6.69 23.54
N ALA A 126 -12.53 7.58 24.46
CA ALA A 126 -11.64 8.63 24.96
C ALA A 126 -10.41 8.03 25.66
N LYS A 127 -10.57 6.98 26.48
CA LYS A 127 -9.43 6.25 27.07
C LYS A 127 -8.55 5.59 26.01
N GLN A 128 -9.12 5.02 24.95
CA GLN A 128 -8.34 4.44 23.86
C GLN A 128 -7.55 5.53 23.11
N ILE A 129 -8.16 6.68 22.83
CA ILE A 129 -7.51 7.83 22.19
C ILE A 129 -6.40 8.38 23.10
N GLU A 130 -6.66 8.53 24.40
CA GLU A 130 -5.71 9.01 25.39
C GLU A 130 -4.54 8.04 25.61
N ALA A 131 -4.76 6.73 25.47
CA ALA A 131 -3.69 5.73 25.47
C ALA A 131 -2.82 5.76 24.20
N LEU A 132 -3.39 6.18 23.07
CA LEU A 132 -2.69 6.31 21.78
C LEU A 132 -1.97 7.66 21.63
N GLU A 133 -2.48 8.73 22.24
CA GLU A 133 -1.88 10.07 22.27
C GLU A 133 -0.39 10.11 22.67
N PRO A 134 0.08 9.45 23.76
CA PRO A 134 1.49 9.52 24.14
C PRO A 134 2.39 8.80 23.12
N ARG A 135 1.86 7.83 22.36
CA ARG A 135 2.59 7.19 21.26
C ARG A 135 2.72 8.16 20.09
N ALA A 136 1.63 8.76 19.62
CA ALA A 136 1.64 9.74 18.54
C ALA A 136 2.54 10.96 18.87
N LYS A 137 2.38 11.55 20.07
CA LYS A 137 3.20 12.69 20.53
C LYS A 137 4.68 12.35 20.67
N LYS A 138 5.06 11.11 21.02
CA LYS A 138 6.47 10.66 21.05
C LYS A 138 7.05 10.60 19.65
N TYR A 139 6.28 10.15 18.66
CA TYR A 139 6.71 10.12 17.26
C TYR A 139 6.83 11.52 16.66
N ASP A 140 5.88 12.41 16.94
CA ASP A 140 5.93 13.81 16.48
C ASP A 140 7.11 14.57 17.10
N ARG A 141 7.38 14.36 18.40
CA ARG A 141 8.55 14.92 19.10
C ARG A 141 9.87 14.33 18.60
N TYR A 142 9.91 13.04 18.27
CA TYR A 142 11.08 12.39 17.68
C TYR A 142 11.42 12.96 16.30
N LEU A 143 10.42 13.07 15.42
CA LEU A 143 10.57 13.67 14.10
C LEU A 143 11.00 15.13 14.20
N SER A 144 10.37 15.92 15.06
CA SER A 144 10.69 17.35 15.24
C SER A 144 12.11 17.61 15.79
N SER A 145 12.76 16.61 16.40
CA SER A 145 14.09 16.77 17.03
C SER A 145 15.28 16.49 16.09
N LYS A 146 15.08 15.77 14.99
CA LYS A 146 16.13 15.43 14.01
C LYS A 146 15.94 16.26 12.74
N GLY A 147 16.72 17.33 12.57
CA GLY A 147 16.61 18.24 11.43
C GLY A 147 16.71 17.56 10.06
N LEU A 148 17.65 16.62 9.86
CA LEU A 148 17.82 15.87 8.61
C LEU A 148 17.93 14.37 8.90
N ILE A 149 17.02 13.59 8.32
CA ILE A 149 16.88 12.14 8.48
C ILE A 149 17.42 11.45 7.21
N THR A 150 18.23 10.41 7.37
CA THR A 150 18.80 9.69 6.24
C THR A 150 17.78 8.76 5.58
N THR A 151 17.89 8.52 4.27
CA THR A 151 17.02 7.54 3.58
C THR A 151 17.09 6.16 4.24
N THR A 152 18.25 5.77 4.76
CA THR A 152 18.43 4.49 5.45
C THR A 152 17.68 4.42 6.78
N GLU A 153 17.57 5.52 7.52
CA GLU A 153 16.78 5.56 8.75
C GLU A 153 15.29 5.37 8.46
N VAL A 154 14.77 6.04 7.42
CA VAL A 154 13.37 5.85 6.98
C VAL A 154 13.15 4.42 6.48
N ALA A 155 14.03 3.91 5.62
CA ALA A 155 13.88 2.57 5.06
C ALA A 155 13.84 1.47 6.13
N LYS A 156 14.59 1.63 7.22
CA LYS A 156 14.57 0.70 8.36
C LYS A 156 13.20 0.59 9.03
N GLU A 157 12.42 1.67 9.07
CA GLU A 157 11.05 1.64 9.62
C GLU A 157 10.13 0.70 8.83
N TYR A 158 10.43 0.48 7.55
CA TYR A 158 9.69 -0.37 6.63
C TYR A 158 10.36 -1.72 6.36
N GLY A 159 11.46 -2.01 7.07
CA GLY A 159 12.19 -3.27 6.93
C GLY A 159 12.94 -3.38 5.59
N MET A 160 13.18 -2.24 4.95
CA MET A 160 13.86 -2.15 3.67
C MET A 160 15.26 -1.57 3.86
N SER A 161 16.15 -1.87 2.94
CA SER A 161 17.43 -1.19 2.81
C SER A 161 17.24 0.21 2.24
N GLY A 162 18.15 1.13 2.58
CA GLY A 162 18.16 2.46 1.98
C GLY A 162 18.31 2.44 0.45
N ARG A 163 18.84 1.34 -0.11
CA ARG A 163 18.91 1.13 -1.56
C ARG A 163 17.53 0.86 -2.15
N GLU A 164 16.77 -0.07 -1.58
CA GLU A 164 15.42 -0.41 -2.05
C GLU A 164 14.49 0.80 -1.96
N LEU A 165 14.57 1.59 -0.89
CA LEU A 165 13.80 2.82 -0.78
C LEU A 165 14.22 3.87 -1.83
N ASN A 166 15.52 4.01 -2.13
CA ASN A 166 15.96 4.90 -3.21
C ASN A 166 15.50 4.40 -4.59
N GLU A 167 15.49 3.10 -4.83
CA GLU A 167 14.98 2.50 -6.08
C GLU A 167 13.48 2.77 -6.23
N PHE A 168 12.70 2.61 -5.15
CA PHE A 168 11.27 2.96 -5.11
C PHE A 168 11.02 4.45 -5.44
N LEU A 169 11.72 5.36 -4.76
CA LEU A 169 11.58 6.80 -4.99
C LEU A 169 12.07 7.22 -6.39
N HIS A 170 13.05 6.51 -6.93
CA HIS A 170 13.51 6.71 -8.31
C HIS A 170 12.44 6.26 -9.32
N GLY A 171 11.82 5.11 -9.11
CA GLY A 171 10.73 4.59 -9.94
C GLY A 171 9.50 5.51 -9.95
N LYS A 172 9.21 6.18 -8.83
CA LYS A 172 8.16 7.22 -8.73
C LYS A 172 8.57 8.58 -9.32
N GLY A 173 9.81 8.70 -9.82
CA GLY A 173 10.33 9.94 -10.40
C GLY A 173 10.48 11.07 -9.39
N ILE A 174 10.85 10.75 -8.15
CA ILE A 174 11.06 11.71 -7.04
C ILE A 174 12.53 12.07 -6.90
N ILE A 175 13.39 11.06 -7.01
CA ILE A 175 14.85 11.23 -7.01
C ILE A 175 15.45 10.68 -8.30
N TYR A 176 16.65 11.15 -8.62
CA TYR A 176 17.47 10.64 -9.73
C TYR A 176 18.92 10.49 -9.30
N LYS A 177 19.64 9.61 -9.99
CA LYS A 177 21.05 9.34 -9.71
C LYS A 177 21.93 10.10 -10.70
N ARG A 178 22.95 10.81 -10.21
CA ARG A 178 24.00 11.43 -11.04
C ARG A 178 25.37 11.10 -10.44
N GLY A 179 26.16 10.30 -11.15
CA GLY A 179 27.36 9.66 -10.59
C GLY A 179 26.97 8.70 -9.46
N ASP A 180 27.67 8.77 -8.32
CA ASP A 180 27.37 7.96 -7.13
C ASP A 180 26.41 8.64 -6.13
N LYS A 181 25.76 9.72 -6.53
CA LYS A 181 24.94 10.55 -5.63
C LYS A 181 23.48 10.62 -6.10
N TRP A 182 22.57 10.69 -5.13
CA TRP A 182 21.14 10.87 -5.34
C TRP A 182 20.74 12.34 -5.18
N PHE A 183 19.85 12.79 -6.06
CA PHE A 183 19.34 14.16 -6.10
C PHE A 183 17.81 14.13 -6.23
N VAL A 184 17.14 15.13 -5.66
CA VAL A 184 15.70 15.32 -5.81
C VAL A 184 15.40 16.04 -7.12
N TYR A 185 14.36 15.64 -7.85
CA TYR A 185 13.91 16.35 -9.05
C TYR A 185 13.44 17.77 -8.71
N GLN A 186 13.63 18.71 -9.65
CA GLN A 186 13.30 20.12 -9.45
C GLN A 186 11.83 20.35 -9.03
N LYS A 187 10.89 19.53 -9.52
CA LYS A 187 9.47 19.59 -9.12
C LYS A 187 9.24 19.40 -7.61
N TYR A 188 10.14 18.73 -6.91
CA TYR A 188 10.05 18.47 -5.46
C TYR A 188 11.10 19.25 -4.66
N ALA A 189 11.96 20.03 -5.34
CA ALA A 189 13.04 20.76 -4.70
C ALA A 189 12.55 22.00 -3.94
N ASN A 190 11.43 22.60 -4.36
CA ASN A 190 10.86 23.81 -3.74
C ASN A 190 10.02 23.52 -2.48
N ASP A 191 9.65 22.27 -2.24
CA ASP A 191 8.72 21.88 -1.16
C ASP A 191 9.43 21.62 0.18
N ALA A 192 10.73 21.95 0.28
CA ALA A 192 11.57 21.71 1.45
C ALA A 192 11.54 20.25 1.96
N LEU A 193 11.31 19.29 1.05
CA LEU A 193 11.23 17.86 1.37
C LEU A 193 12.61 17.27 1.68
N ALA A 194 13.67 17.79 1.07
CA ALA A 194 15.01 17.28 1.26
C ALA A 194 16.03 18.39 1.53
N GLY A 195 17.04 18.03 2.32
CA GLY A 195 18.24 18.82 2.52
C GLY A 195 19.48 18.04 2.09
N TYR A 196 20.56 18.75 1.81
CA TYR A 196 21.85 18.14 1.52
C TYR A 196 22.80 18.43 2.66
N GLU A 197 23.25 17.38 3.35
CA GLU A 197 24.33 17.53 4.31
C GLU A 197 25.65 17.60 3.56
N ILE A 198 26.42 18.67 3.84
CA ILE A 198 27.72 18.92 3.24
C ILE A 198 28.78 18.42 4.22
N TYR A 199 29.47 17.33 3.87
CA TYR A 199 30.63 16.85 4.60
C TYR A 199 31.91 17.39 3.94
N MET A 200 32.67 18.16 4.71
CA MET A 200 34.00 18.66 4.34
C MET A 200 35.06 17.82 5.07
N PRO A 201 35.76 16.90 4.37
CA PRO A 201 36.89 16.18 4.95
C PRO A 201 38.02 17.18 5.32
N ARG A 202 38.83 16.86 6.34
CA ARG A 202 39.96 17.71 6.76
C ARG A 202 41.16 17.70 5.80
N ASP A 203 41.29 16.62 5.04
CA ASP A 203 42.24 16.52 3.93
C ASP A 203 41.56 17.02 2.65
N ASP A 204 42.28 17.59 1.68
CA ASP A 204 41.86 18.18 0.38
C ASP A 204 40.99 17.29 -0.57
N LYS A 205 40.26 16.32 -0.01
CA LYS A 205 39.27 15.48 -0.66
C LYS A 205 38.00 16.28 -0.93
N GLU A 206 37.39 15.99 -2.07
CA GLU A 206 36.18 16.66 -2.53
C GLU A 206 35.05 16.69 -1.48
N VAL A 207 34.38 17.83 -1.42
CA VAL A 207 33.17 18.03 -0.62
C VAL A 207 32.10 17.01 -0.99
N ARG A 208 31.67 16.22 0.00
CA ARG A 208 30.63 15.20 -0.19
C ARG A 208 29.27 15.80 0.17
N ARG A 209 28.31 15.74 -0.75
CA ARG A 209 26.91 16.12 -0.51
C ARG A 209 26.07 14.87 -0.47
N THR A 210 25.41 14.63 0.66
CA THR A 210 24.55 13.46 0.87
C THR A 210 23.11 13.92 0.99
N LEU A 211 22.21 13.27 0.24
CA LEU A 211 20.78 13.52 0.32
C LEU A 211 20.23 13.05 1.67
N LYS A 212 19.53 13.94 2.36
CA LYS A 212 18.76 13.66 3.56
C LYS A 212 17.37 14.28 3.44
N TRP A 213 16.44 13.80 4.25
CA TRP A 213 15.04 14.20 4.24
C TRP A 213 14.74 15.08 5.45
N THR A 214 13.92 16.10 5.24
CA THR A 214 13.33 16.85 6.34
C THR A 214 12.18 16.04 6.95
N THR A 215 11.65 16.46 8.08
CA THR A 215 10.43 15.87 8.65
C THR A 215 9.27 15.82 7.66
N LYS A 216 9.07 16.88 6.87
CA LYS A 216 8.08 16.91 5.79
C LYS A 216 8.40 15.93 4.68
N GLY A 217 9.67 15.80 4.30
CA GLY A 217 10.12 14.81 3.33
C GLY A 217 9.89 13.38 3.78
N VAL A 218 10.13 13.07 5.05
CA VAL A 218 9.84 11.76 5.61
C VAL A 218 8.34 11.48 5.56
N GLN A 219 7.49 12.41 6.02
CA GLN A 219 6.04 12.22 5.95
C GLN A 219 5.57 11.98 4.52
N PHE A 220 6.05 12.76 3.56
CA PHE A 220 5.77 12.56 2.13
C PHE A 220 6.13 11.15 1.63
N ILE A 221 7.29 10.62 2.06
CA ILE A 221 7.70 9.25 1.73
C ILE A 221 6.76 8.23 2.38
N ARG A 222 6.32 8.45 3.62
CA ARG A 222 5.38 7.55 4.31
C ARG A 222 4.03 7.49 3.60
N ASP A 223 3.47 8.64 3.26
CA ASP A 223 2.19 8.74 2.54
C ASP A 223 2.27 8.01 1.17
N LEU A 224 3.42 8.09 0.49
CA LEU A 224 3.67 7.37 -0.76
C LEU A 224 3.77 5.85 -0.57
N LEU A 225 4.40 5.40 0.52
CA LEU A 225 4.51 3.97 0.83
C LEU A 225 3.13 3.40 1.21
N ASP A 226 2.35 4.15 2.00
CA ASP A 226 0.99 3.77 2.38
C ASP A 226 0.05 3.69 1.16
N ALA A 227 0.17 4.60 0.21
CA ALA A 227 -0.60 4.56 -1.04
C ALA A 227 -0.33 3.30 -1.89
N GLU A 228 0.86 2.71 -1.75
CA GLU A 228 1.26 1.46 -2.41
C GLU A 228 1.01 0.22 -1.51
N GLY A 229 0.40 0.41 -0.34
CA GLY A 229 0.10 -0.65 0.62
C GLY A 229 1.33 -1.15 1.40
N ILE A 230 2.45 -0.43 1.36
CA ILE A 230 3.70 -0.77 2.06
C ILE A 230 3.65 -0.18 3.47
N LYS A 231 3.23 -1.00 4.43
CA LYS A 231 3.09 -0.56 5.83
C LYS A 231 4.40 -0.63 6.62
N PRO A 232 4.60 0.25 7.62
CA PRO A 232 5.75 0.18 8.53
C PRO A 232 5.81 -1.16 9.25
N VAL A 233 7.03 -1.63 9.56
CA VAL A 233 7.22 -2.87 10.34
C VAL A 233 6.68 -2.71 11.76
N LEU A 234 6.64 -1.50 12.30
CA LEU A 234 6.00 -1.16 13.58
C LEU A 234 4.48 -1.45 13.58
N GLU A 235 3.84 -1.56 12.42
CA GLU A 235 2.43 -1.95 12.27
C GLU A 235 2.24 -3.41 11.84
N ARG A 236 3.32 -4.16 11.59
CA ARG A 236 3.20 -5.62 11.44
C ARG A 236 3.01 -6.20 12.84
N PRO A 237 1.97 -7.01 13.10
CA PRO A 237 1.72 -7.63 14.41
C PRO A 237 2.88 -8.51 14.93
N GLN A 238 3.95 -8.67 14.17
CA GLN A 238 5.17 -9.39 14.54
C GLN A 238 6.18 -8.54 15.35
N GLN A 239 5.99 -7.24 15.54
CA GLN A 239 6.82 -6.42 16.45
C GLN A 239 6.12 -6.02 17.75
N LEU A 240 4.87 -6.46 17.94
CA LEU A 240 4.13 -6.41 19.20
C LEU A 240 4.01 -7.79 19.86
N THR A 241 4.81 -8.77 19.44
CA THR A 241 5.15 -9.85 20.37
C THR A 241 5.91 -9.18 21.51
N MET A 242 5.19 -8.89 22.60
CA MET A 242 5.73 -9.14 23.92
C MET A 242 6.60 -10.38 23.79
N GLN A 243 7.83 -10.31 24.30
CA GLN A 243 8.69 -11.48 24.46
C GLN A 243 7.85 -12.56 25.14
N GLU A 244 7.20 -13.43 24.36
CA GLU A 244 6.94 -14.77 24.82
C GLU A 244 8.34 -15.34 24.92
N GLU A 245 8.89 -15.34 26.13
CA GLU A 245 10.14 -16.01 26.42
C GLU A 245 9.99 -17.43 25.88
N TYR A 246 10.70 -17.73 24.81
CA TYR A 246 10.74 -19.07 24.26
C TYR A 246 11.37 -19.97 25.32
N ASN A 247 10.52 -20.68 26.06
CA ASN A 247 10.88 -21.60 27.14
C ASN A 247 11.29 -22.99 26.62
N GLY A 248 11.51 -23.13 25.30
CA GLY A 248 11.96 -24.38 24.68
C GLY A 248 13.48 -24.51 24.62
N GLU A 249 13.94 -25.67 24.12
CA GLU A 249 15.36 -25.95 23.95
C GLU A 249 15.98 -25.12 22.82
N TRP A 250 17.20 -24.66 23.07
CA TRP A 250 18.03 -23.94 22.11
C TRP A 250 19.06 -24.89 21.51
N TYR A 251 19.10 -24.95 20.18
CA TYR A 251 20.01 -25.80 19.44
C TYR A 251 21.12 -24.97 18.80
N THR A 252 22.36 -25.32 19.12
CA THR A 252 23.55 -24.79 18.47
C THR A 252 23.74 -25.48 17.11
N ALA A 253 24.53 -24.89 16.21
CA ALA A 253 24.84 -25.55 14.93
C ALA A 253 25.45 -26.95 15.13
N SER A 254 26.34 -27.10 16.11
CA SER A 254 26.93 -28.37 16.51
C SER A 254 25.90 -29.37 17.04
N SER A 255 24.95 -28.93 17.88
CA SER A 255 23.91 -29.84 18.39
C SER A 255 22.93 -30.27 17.30
N ILE A 256 22.60 -29.39 16.34
CA ILE A 256 21.76 -29.77 15.19
C ILE A 256 22.45 -30.88 14.39
N VAL A 257 23.72 -30.69 14.04
CA VAL A 257 24.52 -31.69 13.29
C VAL A 257 24.63 -33.01 14.05
N TYR A 258 24.90 -32.95 15.36
CA TYR A 258 24.95 -34.13 16.23
C TYR A 258 23.63 -34.91 16.26
N TYR A 259 22.49 -34.23 16.45
CA TYR A 259 21.18 -34.88 16.48
C TYR A 259 20.77 -35.48 15.13
N LEU A 260 21.29 -34.94 14.02
CA LEU A 260 21.05 -35.46 12.68
C LEU A 260 22.03 -36.58 12.27
N GLY A 261 23.02 -36.92 13.10
CA GLY A 261 24.04 -37.93 12.79
C GLY A 261 24.98 -37.53 11.65
N LEU A 262 25.16 -36.23 11.41
CA LEU A 262 26.00 -35.68 10.34
C LEU A 262 27.43 -35.41 10.85
N SER A 263 28.41 -35.34 9.94
CA SER A 263 29.79 -35.00 10.27
C SER A 263 29.94 -33.53 10.68
N GLU A 264 30.98 -33.21 11.46
CA GLU A 264 31.23 -31.84 11.95
C GLU A 264 31.43 -30.80 10.82
N GLU A 265 31.75 -31.23 9.61
CA GLU A 265 31.88 -30.37 8.42
C GLU A 265 30.58 -29.61 8.11
N TYR A 266 29.42 -30.19 8.46
CA TYR A 266 28.10 -29.59 8.24
C TYR A 266 27.77 -28.44 9.20
N ILE A 267 28.58 -28.22 10.24
CA ILE A 267 28.37 -27.09 11.18
C ILE A 267 28.46 -25.76 10.43
N VAL A 268 29.40 -25.65 9.49
CA VAL A 268 29.56 -24.46 8.65
C VAL A 268 28.36 -24.31 7.70
N GLU A 269 27.84 -25.43 7.19
CA GLU A 269 26.68 -25.44 6.28
C GLU A 269 25.39 -25.00 6.97
N VAL A 270 25.18 -25.37 8.24
CA VAL A 270 24.08 -24.81 9.07
C VAL A 270 24.11 -23.27 9.06
N GLY A 271 25.29 -22.69 9.26
CA GLY A 271 25.49 -21.25 9.27
C GLY A 271 25.17 -20.59 7.92
N LYS A 272 25.56 -21.25 6.81
CA LYS A 272 25.30 -20.80 5.43
C LYS A 272 23.82 -20.90 5.08
N ILE A 273 23.16 -22.01 5.42
CA ILE A 273 21.72 -22.21 5.20
C ILE A 273 20.91 -21.16 5.95
N ALA A 274 21.23 -20.92 7.23
CA ALA A 274 20.54 -19.91 8.02
C ALA A 274 20.66 -18.49 7.43
N ASN A 275 21.82 -18.16 6.82
CA ASN A 275 22.01 -16.91 6.09
C ASN A 275 21.20 -16.89 4.78
N LYS A 276 21.28 -17.97 3.99
CA LYS A 276 20.59 -18.11 2.70
C LYS A 276 19.07 -18.00 2.83
N LEU A 277 18.52 -18.53 3.91
CA LEU A 277 17.08 -18.51 4.22
C LEU A 277 16.65 -17.26 5.00
N HIS A 278 17.55 -16.31 5.24
CA HIS A 278 17.27 -15.09 5.99
C HIS A 278 16.67 -15.34 7.39
N LEU A 279 17.06 -16.43 8.05
CA LEU A 279 16.57 -16.77 9.40
C LEU A 279 17.14 -15.84 10.46
N LYS A 280 18.37 -15.34 10.25
CA LYS A 280 19.06 -14.48 11.21
C LYS A 280 18.54 -13.05 11.15
N PRO A 281 18.05 -12.49 12.27
CA PRO A 281 17.62 -11.11 12.31
C PRO A 281 18.80 -10.16 12.05
N MET A 282 18.57 -9.13 11.24
CA MET A 282 19.59 -8.11 10.92
C MET A 282 19.74 -7.03 12.01
N PHE A 283 18.69 -6.80 12.80
CA PHE A 283 18.58 -5.65 13.69
C PHE A 283 18.24 -5.99 15.15
N THR A 284 18.04 -7.26 15.47
CA THR A 284 17.78 -7.76 16.82
C THR A 284 18.69 -8.94 17.10
N ASP A 285 18.92 -9.25 18.38
CA ASP A 285 19.70 -10.42 18.79
C ASP A 285 18.83 -11.68 18.88
N CYS A 286 17.52 -11.61 18.66
CA CYS A 286 16.65 -12.79 18.59
C CYS A 286 15.41 -12.57 17.71
N ASN A 287 14.83 -13.68 17.26
CA ASN A 287 13.51 -13.78 16.64
C ASN A 287 12.92 -15.19 16.92
N GLN A 288 11.80 -15.53 16.28
CA GLN A 288 11.14 -16.83 16.42
C GLN A 288 11.98 -18.06 16.00
N TYR A 289 13.05 -17.86 15.22
CA TYR A 289 13.88 -18.93 14.65
C TYR A 289 15.24 -19.08 15.33
N CYS A 290 15.85 -17.98 15.78
CA CYS A 290 17.18 -18.00 16.36
C CYS A 290 17.47 -16.81 17.28
N ARG A 291 18.48 -16.96 18.13
CA ARG A 291 19.08 -15.91 18.93
C ARG A 291 20.60 -15.89 18.78
N LYS A 292 21.19 -14.73 19.02
CA LYS A 292 22.62 -14.49 19.08
C LYS A 292 23.04 -14.48 20.55
N THR A 293 23.97 -15.36 20.90
CA THR A 293 24.57 -15.47 22.23
C THR A 293 26.09 -15.33 22.11
N LEU A 294 26.80 -15.35 23.24
CA LEU A 294 28.26 -15.41 23.29
C LEU A 294 28.67 -16.82 23.73
N ASP A 295 29.72 -17.37 23.14
CA ASP A 295 30.33 -18.61 23.63
C ASP A 295 31.19 -18.37 24.89
N ALA A 296 31.78 -19.45 25.43
CA ALA A 296 32.62 -19.38 26.63
C ALA A 296 33.87 -18.48 26.47
N ASN A 297 34.27 -18.20 25.22
CA ASN A 297 35.40 -17.35 24.88
C ASN A 297 34.96 -15.91 24.49
N GLY A 298 33.66 -15.59 24.61
CA GLY A 298 33.12 -14.29 24.26
C GLY A 298 32.89 -14.07 22.76
N PHE A 299 33.00 -15.10 21.92
CA PHE A 299 32.71 -14.97 20.49
C PHE A 299 31.22 -15.08 20.21
N PRO A 300 30.68 -14.28 19.26
CA PRO A 300 29.28 -14.37 18.87
C PRO A 300 28.93 -15.72 18.26
N ARG A 301 27.91 -16.38 18.81
CA ARG A 301 27.36 -17.64 18.32
C ARG A 301 25.87 -17.51 18.06
N TRP A 302 25.34 -18.33 17.16
CA TRP A 302 23.90 -18.41 16.91
C TRP A 302 23.33 -19.71 17.47
N GLU A 303 22.18 -19.58 18.12
CA GLU A 303 21.36 -20.68 18.64
C GLU A 303 19.99 -20.61 17.98
N TYR A 304 19.42 -21.77 17.67
CA TYR A 304 18.19 -21.91 16.90
C TYR A 304 17.11 -22.51 17.78
N THR A 305 15.88 -22.02 17.63
CA THR A 305 14.70 -22.66 18.22
C THR A 305 14.42 -23.99 17.49
N ARG A 306 13.55 -24.84 18.04
CA ARG A 306 13.07 -26.04 17.33
C ARG A 306 12.54 -25.73 15.92
N LEU A 307 11.87 -24.60 15.74
CA LEU A 307 11.38 -24.14 14.43
C LEU A 307 12.53 -23.79 13.48
N GLY A 308 13.52 -23.03 13.96
CA GLY A 308 14.70 -22.69 13.16
C GLY A 308 15.50 -23.93 12.77
N ALA A 309 15.70 -24.86 13.71
CA ALA A 309 16.40 -26.11 13.46
C ALA A 309 15.68 -26.98 12.42
N GLY A 310 14.35 -27.12 12.49
CA GLY A 310 13.59 -27.90 11.53
C GLY A 310 13.60 -27.33 10.10
N VAL A 311 13.71 -26.02 9.95
CA VAL A 311 13.89 -25.39 8.62
C VAL A 311 15.28 -25.72 8.05
N ILE A 312 16.30 -25.67 8.89
CA ILE A 312 17.69 -25.97 8.51
C ILE A 312 17.84 -27.44 8.15
N GLU A 313 17.26 -28.34 8.95
CA GLU A 313 17.24 -29.79 8.73
C GLU A 313 16.71 -30.14 7.32
N LYS A 314 15.58 -29.55 6.92
CA LYS A 314 14.97 -29.79 5.59
C LYS A 314 15.91 -29.44 4.44
N GLU A 315 16.73 -28.40 4.58
CA GLU A 315 17.71 -28.03 3.56
C GLU A 315 18.97 -28.89 3.62
N LEU A 316 19.38 -29.34 4.81
CA LEU A 316 20.51 -30.27 4.97
C LEU A 316 20.24 -31.62 4.31
N TYR A 317 19.03 -32.17 4.44
CA TYR A 317 18.67 -33.42 3.77
C TYR A 317 18.68 -33.31 2.23
N LYS A 318 18.43 -32.12 1.67
CA LYS A 318 18.56 -31.88 0.22
C LYS A 318 20.01 -31.85 -0.27
N LEU A 319 20.96 -31.62 0.63
CA LEU A 319 22.39 -31.60 0.32
C LEU A 319 23.06 -32.96 0.55
N ALA A 320 22.45 -33.83 1.36
CA ALA A 320 22.96 -35.14 1.72
C ALA A 320 22.35 -36.30 0.90
N GLY A 321 21.28 -36.05 0.13
CA GLY A 321 20.66 -37.01 -0.79
C GLY A 321 21.02 -36.73 -2.24
#